data_AF-A0A7J9K9J0-F1
#
_entry.id   AF-A0A7J9K9J0-F1
#
_cell.length_a   1.000
_cell.length_b   1.000
_cell.length_c   1.000
_cell.angle_alpha   90.00
_cell.angle_beta   90.00
_cell.angle_gamma   90.00
#
_symmetry.space_group_name_H-M   'P 1'
#
loop_
_entity.id
_entity.type
_entity.pdbx_description
1 polymer ?
#
loop_
_entity_poly.entity_id
_entity_poly.type
_entity_poly.pdbx_seq_one_letter_code
_entity_poly.pdbx_strand_id
1 'polypeptide(L)'
;MKLELKNQMTSGNKKKKQKINNQRKREDSKKFMEMGLEPPSDMPQAFNDCIQDLDGSEIKIIIQKFLQVTDLMSQQNRLSISLKQIKSTFLNEDEERMLNAKRQMAIAFVEPCLSVSTVNLAK
;
A
#
# COMPACT_ATOMS: atom_id res chain seq x y z
N MET A 1 -43.18 50.33 2.38
CA MET A 1 -41.83 49.79 2.15
C MET A 1 -42.01 48.36 1.65
N LYS A 2 -41.82 48.13 0.34
CA LYS A 2 -42.02 46.82 -0.32
C LYS A 2 -40.83 45.91 -0.01
N LEU A 3 -41.11 44.66 0.34
CA LEU A 3 -40.11 43.59 0.54
C LEU A 3 -40.55 42.38 -0.28
N GLU A 4 -39.92 42.20 -1.44
CA GLU A 4 -39.90 41.02 -2.32
C GLU A 4 -38.93 41.41 -3.47
N LEU A 5 -37.96 40.65 -4.01
CA LEU A 5 -37.71 39.23 -4.21
C LEU A 5 -36.17 38.99 -4.28
N LYS A 6 -35.72 37.85 -3.72
CA LYS A 6 -35.04 36.73 -4.40
C LYS A 6 -33.77 37.00 -5.22
N ASN A 7 -32.66 36.38 -4.81
CA ASN A 7 -31.56 35.86 -5.63
C ASN A 7 -30.73 34.89 -4.77
N GLN A 8 -30.14 33.77 -5.22
CA GLN A 8 -30.25 32.91 -6.38
C GLN A 8 -29.36 31.68 -6.08
N MET A 9 -29.79 30.49 -6.51
CA MET A 9 -29.00 29.33 -6.93
C MET A 9 -27.98 28.69 -5.98
N THR A 10 -28.41 27.61 -5.32
CA THR A 10 -27.54 26.48 -4.96
C THR A 10 -27.41 25.57 -6.19
N SER A 11 -26.18 25.34 -6.64
CA SER A 11 -25.89 24.24 -7.58
C SER A 11 -24.66 23.48 -7.10
N GLY A 12 -24.94 22.35 -6.46
CA GLY A 12 -23.95 21.41 -5.99
C GLY A 12 -23.27 20.70 -7.16
N ASN A 13 -21.96 20.89 -7.30
CA ASN A 13 -21.13 20.10 -8.19
C ASN A 13 -20.51 18.92 -7.43
N LYS A 14 -21.33 17.89 -7.16
CA LYS A 14 -20.85 16.54 -6.86
C LYS A 14 -20.81 15.76 -8.18
N LYS A 15 -19.63 15.63 -8.81
CA LYS A 15 -19.25 14.52 -9.72
C LYS A 15 -17.88 14.77 -10.40
N LYS A 16 -16.85 14.04 -9.94
CA LYS A 16 -15.76 13.40 -10.74
C LYS A 16 -14.56 13.06 -9.84
N LYS A 17 -14.64 11.98 -9.06
CA LYS A 17 -13.47 11.38 -8.37
C LYS A 17 -13.19 9.93 -8.76
N GLN A 18 -13.78 9.43 -9.86
CA GLN A 18 -13.65 8.02 -10.25
C GLN A 18 -12.71 7.73 -11.44
N LYS A 19 -12.15 8.73 -12.15
CA LYS A 19 -11.29 8.47 -13.33
C LYS A 19 -9.76 8.44 -13.07
N ILE A 20 -9.27 9.00 -11.96
CA ILE A 20 -7.83 9.20 -11.73
C ILE A 20 -7.09 7.90 -11.36
N ASN A 21 -7.76 6.93 -10.74
CA ASN A 21 -7.08 5.74 -10.19
C ASN A 21 -6.64 4.71 -11.23
N ASN A 22 -7.38 4.52 -12.33
CA ASN A 22 -7.02 3.54 -13.34
C ASN A 22 -5.85 3.99 -14.22
N GLN A 23 -5.61 5.30 -14.33
CA GLN A 23 -4.46 5.85 -15.06
C GLN A 23 -3.14 5.56 -14.33
N ARG A 24 -3.08 5.82 -13.01
CA ARG A 24 -1.86 5.61 -12.21
C ARG A 24 -1.35 4.16 -12.22
N LYS A 25 -2.24 3.16 -12.12
CA LYS A 25 -1.85 1.74 -12.17
C LYS A 25 -1.25 1.35 -13.53
N ARG A 26 -1.74 1.95 -14.63
CA ARG A 26 -1.20 1.73 -15.98
C ARG A 26 0.15 2.43 -16.18
N GLU A 27 0.34 3.60 -15.57
CA GLU A 27 1.60 4.33 -15.61
C GLU A 27 2.72 3.61 -14.84
N ASP A 28 2.46 3.16 -13.62
CA ASP A 28 3.47 2.45 -12.82
C ASP A 28 3.93 1.17 -13.50
N SER A 29 3.00 0.34 -14.00
CA SER A 29 3.34 -0.91 -14.70
C SER A 29 4.14 -0.67 -15.99
N LYS A 30 3.80 0.36 -16.77
CA LYS A 30 4.60 0.73 -17.96
C LYS A 30 6.00 1.17 -17.57
N LYS A 31 6.11 1.97 -16.50
CA LYS A 31 7.39 2.48 -16.00
C LYS A 31 8.28 1.36 -15.47
N PHE A 32 7.72 0.36 -14.78
CA PHE A 32 8.48 -0.81 -14.35
C PHE A 32 9.03 -1.60 -15.56
N MET A 33 8.22 -1.80 -16.61
CA MET A 33 8.68 -2.47 -17.85
C MET A 33 9.78 -1.65 -18.56
N GLU A 34 9.60 -0.34 -18.70
CA GLU A 34 10.56 0.56 -19.36
C GLU A 34 11.92 0.56 -18.66
N MET A 35 11.93 0.43 -17.33
CA MET A 35 13.16 0.34 -16.53
C MET A 35 13.69 -1.09 -16.35
N GLY A 36 13.09 -2.09 -17.01
CA GLY A 36 13.53 -3.48 -16.92
C GLY A 36 13.35 -4.11 -15.53
N LEU A 37 12.38 -3.64 -14.75
CA LEU A 37 12.06 -4.11 -13.38
C LEU A 37 10.93 -5.16 -13.36
N GLU A 38 10.49 -5.61 -14.54
CA GLU A 38 9.55 -6.72 -14.68
C GLU A 38 10.22 -7.81 -15.55
N PRO A 39 10.22 -9.09 -15.11
CA PRO A 39 9.66 -9.56 -13.83
C PRO A 39 10.45 -9.02 -12.62
N PRO A 40 9.85 -8.96 -11.43
CA PRO A 40 10.56 -8.60 -10.22
C PRO A 40 11.78 -9.52 -10.03
N SER A 41 12.91 -8.96 -9.59
CA SER A 41 14.08 -9.77 -9.22
C SER A 41 13.76 -10.67 -8.03
N ASP A 42 14.49 -11.79 -7.94
CA ASP A 42 14.40 -12.68 -6.79
C ASP A 42 14.85 -12.01 -5.49
N MET A 43 14.35 -12.53 -4.37
CA MET A 43 14.72 -12.07 -3.03
C MET A 43 16.23 -12.29 -2.80
N PRO A 44 16.98 -11.29 -2.28
CA PRO A 44 18.41 -11.48 -2.00
C PRO A 44 18.64 -12.61 -0.99
N GLN A 45 19.72 -13.38 -1.16
CA GLN A 45 20.01 -14.57 -0.35
C GLN A 45 19.96 -14.31 1.16
N ALA A 46 20.55 -13.18 1.62
CA ALA A 46 20.55 -12.84 3.04
C ALA A 46 19.14 -12.68 3.64
N PHE A 47 18.16 -12.24 2.84
CA PHE A 47 16.76 -12.20 3.27
C PHE A 47 16.12 -13.58 3.23
N ASN A 48 16.45 -14.42 2.24
CA ASN A 48 15.98 -15.81 2.22
C ASN A 48 16.44 -16.58 3.47
N ASP A 49 17.73 -16.47 3.82
CA ASP A 49 18.31 -17.10 5.00
C ASP A 49 17.61 -16.59 6.28
N CYS A 50 17.43 -15.26 6.41
CA CYS A 50 16.74 -14.67 7.55
C CYS A 50 15.28 -15.11 7.66
N ILE A 51 14.54 -15.20 6.55
CA ILE A 51 13.15 -15.68 6.55
C ILE A 51 13.09 -17.15 6.95
N GLN A 52 14.02 -17.96 6.46
CA GLN A 52 14.12 -19.39 6.81
C GLN A 52 14.42 -19.59 8.30
N ASP A 53 15.32 -18.78 8.88
CA ASP A 53 15.63 -18.80 10.32
C ASP A 53 14.43 -18.40 11.19
N LEU A 54 13.46 -17.68 10.62
CA LEU A 54 12.18 -17.31 11.25
C LEU A 54 11.06 -18.34 10.97
N ASP A 55 11.40 -19.54 10.51
CA ASP A 55 10.48 -20.61 10.09
C ASP A 55 9.51 -20.17 8.96
N GLY A 56 9.87 -19.14 8.19
CA GLY A 56 9.14 -18.68 7.02
C GLY A 56 9.52 -19.46 5.77
N SER A 57 8.52 -19.87 4.98
CA SER A 57 8.75 -20.68 3.77
C SER A 57 8.05 -20.16 2.51
N GLU A 58 6.95 -19.41 2.65
CA GLU A 58 6.15 -18.96 1.52
C GLU A 58 6.50 -17.51 1.11
N ILE A 59 7.57 -17.36 0.33
CA ILE A 59 8.06 -16.05 -0.12
C ILE A 59 7.24 -15.56 -1.32
N LYS A 60 6.62 -14.38 -1.18
CA LYS A 60 5.82 -13.73 -2.24
C LYS A 60 6.14 -12.24 -2.33
N ILE A 61 6.39 -11.75 -3.54
CA ILE A 61 6.49 -10.30 -3.80
C ILE A 61 5.08 -9.73 -4.00
N ILE A 62 4.54 -9.09 -2.95
CA ILE A 62 3.17 -8.57 -2.95
C ILE A 62 3.08 -7.11 -3.42
N ILE A 63 4.18 -6.36 -3.41
CA ILE A 63 4.23 -4.96 -3.84
C ILE A 63 5.60 -4.62 -4.44
N GLN A 64 5.59 -3.88 -5.54
CA GLN A 64 6.74 -3.09 -6.01
C GLN A 64 6.30 -1.64 -6.02
N LYS A 65 7.10 -0.74 -5.43
CA LYS A 65 6.68 0.66 -5.24
C LYS A 65 7.81 1.63 -5.59
N PHE A 66 7.50 2.61 -6.43
CA PHE A 66 8.29 3.83 -6.53
C PHE A 66 8.02 4.69 -5.30
N LEU A 67 9.09 5.02 -4.56
CA LEU A 67 8.99 5.91 -3.41
C LEU A 67 8.47 7.28 -3.86
N GLN A 68 7.44 7.74 -3.17
CA GLN A 68 6.87 9.06 -3.36
C GLN A 68 7.59 10.05 -2.45
N VAL A 69 7.52 11.34 -2.78
CA VAL A 69 8.10 12.41 -1.96
C VAL A 69 7.66 12.28 -0.49
N THR A 70 6.41 11.91 -0.24
CA THR A 70 5.87 11.70 1.11
C THR A 70 6.53 10.58 1.90
N ASP A 71 7.05 9.56 1.22
CA ASP A 71 7.77 8.46 1.87
C ASP A 71 9.17 8.87 2.32
N LEU A 72 9.76 9.87 1.64
CA LEU A 72 11.11 10.39 1.91
C LEU A 72 11.11 11.61 2.85
N MET A 73 9.94 12.19 3.13
CA MET A 73 9.83 13.32 4.05
C MET A 73 10.03 12.87 5.49
N SER A 74 11.09 13.37 6.14
CA SER A 74 11.42 13.10 7.55
C SER A 74 10.31 13.47 8.55
N GLN A 75 9.37 14.33 8.15
CA GLN A 75 8.24 14.71 8.99
C GLN A 75 7.12 13.65 9.00
N GLN A 76 7.09 12.74 8.02
CA GLN A 76 6.03 11.73 7.92
C GLN A 76 6.42 10.36 8.46
N ASN A 77 7.72 10.01 8.44
CA ASN A 77 8.27 8.77 9.00
C ASN A 77 7.43 7.52 8.68
N ARG A 78 6.91 7.43 7.45
CA ARG A 78 6.02 6.34 7.04
C ARG A 78 6.21 6.00 5.58
N LEU A 79 6.07 4.71 5.28
CA LEU A 79 5.96 4.22 3.92
C LEU A 79 4.47 4.01 3.59
N SER A 80 3.91 4.84 2.71
CA SER A 80 2.48 4.79 2.40
C SER A 80 2.15 3.70 1.39
N ILE A 81 1.62 2.56 1.82
CA ILE A 81 1.20 1.47 0.93
C ILE A 81 -0.31 1.51 0.74
N SER A 82 -0.79 1.67 -0.50
CA SER A 82 -2.22 1.60 -0.79
C SER A 82 -2.63 0.18 -1.16
N LEU A 83 -3.82 -0.25 -0.72
CA LEU A 83 -4.36 -1.59 -1.02
C LEU A 83 -4.43 -1.91 -2.52
N LYS A 84 -4.49 -0.89 -3.39
CA LYS A 84 -4.53 -1.04 -4.85
C LYS A 84 -3.19 -1.44 -5.48
N GLN A 85 -2.10 -1.24 -4.75
CA GLN A 85 -0.74 -1.59 -5.17
C GLN A 85 -0.38 -3.03 -4.77
N ILE A 86 -1.15 -3.65 -3.88
CA ILE A 86 -0.94 -5.03 -3.47
C ILE A 86 -1.39 -5.95 -4.62
N LYS A 87 -0.46 -6.77 -5.11
CA LYS A 87 -0.62 -7.61 -6.30
C LYS A 87 -1.39 -8.91 -6.02
N SER A 88 -1.31 -9.43 -4.79
CA SER A 88 -1.89 -10.72 -4.40
C SER A 88 -2.34 -10.72 -2.93
N THR A 89 -3.24 -11.65 -2.60
CA THR A 89 -3.61 -11.93 -1.21
C THR A 89 -2.45 -12.61 -0.49
N PHE A 90 -2.12 -12.12 0.69
CA PHE A 90 -1.02 -12.64 1.51
C PHE A 90 -1.45 -13.07 2.91
N LEU A 91 -2.70 -12.76 3.28
CA LEU A 91 -3.30 -13.19 4.54
C LEU A 91 -4.06 -14.49 4.30
N ASN A 92 -3.96 -15.41 5.26
CA ASN A 92 -4.85 -16.57 5.30
C ASN A 92 -6.26 -16.16 5.82
N GLU A 93 -7.21 -17.10 5.76
CA GLU A 93 -8.62 -16.81 6.11
C GLU A 93 -8.80 -16.39 7.56
N ASP A 94 -8.04 -17.00 8.49
CA ASP A 94 -8.12 -16.70 9.91
C ASP A 94 -7.48 -15.33 10.24
N GLU A 95 -6.32 -15.03 9.65
CA GLU A 95 -5.65 -13.73 9.76
C GLU A 95 -6.55 -12.60 9.23
N GLU A 96 -7.15 -12.79 8.06
CA GLU A 96 -8.09 -11.84 7.46
C GLU A 96 -9.32 -11.65 8.36
N ARG A 97 -9.87 -12.73 8.94
CA ARG A 97 -10.97 -12.65 9.90
C ARG A 97 -10.59 -11.87 11.16
N MET A 98 -9.39 -12.09 11.70
CA MET A 98 -8.89 -11.36 12.87
C MET A 98 -8.76 -9.86 12.59
N LEU A 99 -8.13 -9.48 11.47
CA LEU A 99 -7.96 -8.08 11.09
C LEU A 99 -9.30 -7.40 10.76
N ASN A 100 -10.25 -8.10 10.16
CA ASN A 100 -11.61 -7.60 9.92
C ASN A 100 -12.39 -7.35 11.22
N ALA A 101 -12.12 -8.12 12.27
CA ALA A 101 -12.64 -7.88 13.61
C ALA A 101 -11.90 -6.76 14.37
N LYS A 102 -11.08 -5.96 13.67
CA LYS A 102 -10.26 -4.86 14.23
C LYS A 102 -9.28 -5.30 15.32
N ARG A 103 -8.89 -6.57 15.31
CA ARG A 103 -7.79 -7.06 16.13
C ARG A 103 -6.46 -6.71 15.47
N GLN A 104 -5.43 -6.60 16.29
CA GLN A 104 -4.07 -6.43 15.83
C GLN A 104 -3.35 -7.77 15.89
N MET A 105 -2.39 -7.98 15.01
CA MET A 105 -1.54 -9.15 14.98
C MET A 105 -0.08 -8.71 15.09
N ALA A 106 0.65 -9.24 16.08
CA ALA A 106 2.08 -9.06 16.16
C ALA A 106 2.75 -9.94 15.10
N ILE A 107 3.59 -9.34 14.26
CA ILE A 107 4.32 -10.03 13.19
C ILE A 107 5.80 -9.69 13.26
N ALA A 108 6.65 -10.63 12.82
CA ALA A 108 8.06 -10.36 12.58
C ALA A 108 8.22 -9.45 11.35
N PHE A 109 9.06 -8.43 11.49
CA PHE A 109 9.40 -7.49 10.43
C PHE A 109 10.91 -7.47 10.24
N VAL A 110 11.36 -7.93 9.08
CA VAL A 110 12.76 -7.91 8.69
C VAL A 110 13.04 -6.56 8.02
N GLU A 111 13.83 -5.73 8.69
CA GLU A 111 14.20 -4.40 8.21
C GLU A 111 15.27 -4.50 7.09
N PRO A 112 15.49 -3.43 6.30
CA PRO A 112 16.49 -3.44 5.24
C PRO A 112 17.92 -3.79 5.68
N CYS A 113 18.26 -3.55 6.95
CA CYS A 113 19.54 -3.90 7.56
C CYS A 113 19.55 -5.31 8.21
N LEU A 114 18.54 -6.15 7.93
CA LEU A 114 18.36 -7.51 8.45
C LEU A 114 18.08 -7.60 9.96
N SER A 115 17.86 -6.48 10.64
CA SER A 115 17.31 -6.49 11.99
C SER A 115 15.87 -7.02 11.95
N VAL A 116 15.55 -7.92 12.89
CA VAL A 116 14.20 -8.42 13.08
C VAL A 116 13.56 -7.65 14.22
N SER A 117 12.45 -6.98 13.94
CA SER A 117 11.62 -6.32 14.95
C SER A 117 10.22 -6.92 14.94
N THR A 118 9.44 -6.64 15.99
CA THR A 118 8.02 -7.00 16.04
C THR A 118 7.17 -5.76 15.76
N VAL A 119 6.25 -5.86 14.81
CA VAL A 119 5.31 -4.78 14.48
C VAL A 119 3.88 -5.27 14.55
N ASN A 120 2.94 -4.34 14.71
CA ASN A 120 1.51 -4.65 14.73
C ASN A 120 0.90 -4.46 13.34
N LEU A 121 0.36 -5.53 12.78
CA LEU A 121 -0.50 -5.49 11.60
C LEU A 121 -1.94 -5.20 12.02
N ALA A 122 -2.56 -4.22 11.36
CA ALA A 122 -3.93 -3.76 11.63
C ALA A 122 -4.62 -3.27 10.34
N LYS A 123 -5.95 -3.25 10.33
CA LYS A 123 -6.80 -2.85 9.18
C LYS A 123 -7.76 -1.71 9.51
#